data_AF-A0A1B8W115-F1
#
_entry.id   AF-A0A1B8W115-F1
#
_cell.length_a   1.000
_cell.length_b   1.000
_cell.length_c   1.000
_cell.angle_alpha   90.00
_cell.angle_beta   90.00
_cell.angle_gamma   90.00
#
_symmetry.space_group_name_H-M   'P 1'
#
loop_
_entity.id
_entity.type
_entity.pdbx_description
1 polymer ?
#
loop_
_entity_poly.entity_id
_entity_poly.type
_entity_poly.pdbx_seq_one_letter_code
_entity_poly.pdbx_strand_id
1 'polypeptide(L)'
;MSTPKLPLTDDERKRLRQAKIKLIAIAGFTASELSTTLNVPKERADLLLALAKFQAVPSIGPSLAHNLVELGFYSLDEIKAAGESGAQLVERLEKLHGVWMDPCVEDVMRLAVHHAGNPGSDKQWWDFTAERKTYRKQHGYPADRPSKSWHQ
;
A
#
# COMPACT_ATOMS: atom_id res chain seq x y z
N MET A 1 -8.65 -9.37 -11.47
CA MET A 1 -8.32 -8.69 -10.19
C MET A 1 -8.42 -9.70 -9.06
N SER A 2 -7.44 -9.72 -8.16
CA SER A 2 -7.46 -10.61 -6.99
C SER A 2 -8.46 -10.09 -5.95
N THR A 3 -9.00 -11.00 -5.12
CA THR A 3 -9.87 -10.60 -4.01
C THR A 3 -9.00 -10.01 -2.89
N PRO A 4 -9.24 -8.76 -2.44
CA PRO A 4 -8.39 -8.15 -1.43
C PRO A 4 -8.55 -8.85 -0.09
N LYS A 5 -7.44 -9.01 0.62
CA LYS A 5 -7.41 -9.49 2.00
C LYS A 5 -7.54 -8.27 2.92
N LEU A 6 -8.75 -8.04 3.41
CA LEU A 6 -9.06 -6.92 4.30
C LEU A 6 -9.20 -7.39 5.75
N PRO A 7 -8.72 -6.61 6.74
CA PRO A 7 -8.78 -6.95 8.16
C PRO A 7 -10.17 -6.70 8.75
N LEU A 8 -11.21 -7.31 8.15
CA LEU A 8 -12.60 -7.11 8.53
C LEU A 8 -12.97 -7.88 9.81
N THR A 9 -13.72 -7.23 10.69
CA THR A 9 -14.40 -7.88 11.83
C THR A 9 -15.54 -8.78 11.35
N ASP A 10 -16.02 -9.67 12.22
CA ASP A 10 -17.13 -10.57 11.87
C ASP A 10 -18.43 -9.80 11.55
N ASP A 11 -18.68 -8.70 12.27
CA ASP A 11 -19.82 -7.82 12.01
C ASP A 11 -19.70 -7.09 10.66
N GLU A 12 -18.51 -6.56 10.34
CA GLU A 12 -18.25 -5.93 9.03
C GLU A 12 -18.47 -6.96 7.90
N ARG A 13 -17.98 -8.20 8.06
CA ARG A 13 -18.21 -9.29 7.09
C ARG A 13 -19.68 -9.65 6.94
N LYS A 14 -20.45 -9.64 8.04
CA LYS A 14 -21.88 -9.92 8.03
C LYS A 14 -22.64 -8.83 7.26
N ARG A 15 -22.29 -7.56 7.48
CA ARG A 15 -22.93 -6.40 6.81
C ARG A 15 -22.65 -6.39 5.32
N LEU A 16 -21.41 -6.67 4.88
CA LEU A 16 -21.11 -6.83 3.45
C LEU A 16 -21.98 -7.91 2.79
N ARG A 17 -22.14 -9.06 3.46
CA ARG A 17 -22.99 -10.16 2.98
C ARG A 17 -24.45 -9.74 2.87
N GLN A 18 -25.00 -9.05 3.88
CA GLN A 18 -26.37 -8.53 3.86
C GLN A 18 -26.60 -7.51 2.74
N ALA A 19 -25.62 -6.64 2.49
CA ALA A 19 -25.63 -5.67 1.40
C ALA A 19 -25.30 -6.29 0.03
N LYS A 20 -25.01 -7.60 -0.04
CA LYS A 20 -24.58 -8.32 -1.26
C LYS A 20 -23.34 -7.71 -1.93
N ILE A 21 -22.47 -7.08 -1.16
CA ILE A 21 -21.23 -6.48 -1.64
C ILE A 21 -20.10 -7.52 -1.60
N LYS A 22 -19.46 -7.74 -2.74
CA LYS A 22 -18.26 -8.59 -2.83
C LYS A 22 -17.03 -7.78 -2.44
N LEU A 23 -16.04 -8.42 -1.80
CA LEU A 23 -14.78 -7.77 -1.40
C LEU A 23 -14.06 -7.08 -2.57
N ILE A 24 -14.06 -7.70 -3.75
CA ILE A 24 -13.45 -7.15 -4.96
C ILE A 24 -14.10 -5.84 -5.42
N ALA A 25 -15.35 -5.58 -5.05
CA ALA A 25 -16.06 -4.37 -5.42
C ALA A 25 -15.70 -3.17 -4.52
N ILE A 26 -15.16 -3.41 -3.31
CA ILE A 26 -14.91 -2.36 -2.31
C ILE A 26 -14.05 -1.22 -2.85
N ALA A 27 -13.05 -1.51 -3.69
CA ALA A 27 -12.18 -0.49 -4.27
C ALA A 27 -12.93 0.57 -5.11
N GLY A 28 -14.14 0.26 -5.59
CA GLY A 28 -15.00 1.16 -6.37
C GLY A 28 -15.99 1.99 -5.54
N PHE A 29 -16.01 1.85 -4.21
CA PHE A 29 -16.89 2.62 -3.33
C PHE A 29 -16.23 3.93 -2.90
N THR A 30 -17.05 4.88 -2.46
CA THR A 30 -16.59 6.00 -1.64
C THR A 30 -16.54 5.60 -0.16
N ALA A 31 -15.75 6.32 0.63
CA ALA A 31 -15.68 6.10 2.07
C ALA A 31 -17.03 6.30 2.78
N SER A 32 -17.85 7.24 2.30
CA SER A 32 -19.18 7.53 2.87
C SER A 32 -20.16 6.36 2.63
N GLU A 33 -20.20 5.82 1.40
CA GLU A 33 -21.03 4.66 1.07
C GLU A 33 -20.60 3.43 1.86
N LEU A 34 -19.29 3.18 1.97
CA LEU A 34 -18.77 2.04 2.71
C LEU A 34 -19.01 2.20 4.22
N SER A 35 -18.82 3.40 4.78
CA SER A 35 -19.11 3.73 6.18
C SER A 35 -20.58 3.49 6.50
N THR A 36 -21.50 3.97 5.65
CA THR A 36 -22.94 3.75 5.80
C THR A 36 -23.28 2.27 5.74
N THR A 37 -22.73 1.55 4.76
CA THR A 37 -23.02 0.13 4.55
C THR A 37 -22.52 -0.74 5.72
N LEU A 38 -21.31 -0.46 6.20
CA LEU A 38 -20.71 -1.19 7.30
C LEU A 38 -21.14 -0.67 8.67
N ASN A 39 -21.81 0.48 8.75
CA ASN A 39 -22.13 1.17 9.99
C ASN A 39 -20.88 1.33 10.88
N VAL A 40 -19.82 1.88 10.30
CA VAL A 40 -18.52 2.14 10.95
C VAL A 40 -18.14 3.61 10.79
N PRO A 41 -17.28 4.15 11.67
CA PRO A 41 -16.73 5.49 11.48
C PRO A 41 -16.05 5.66 10.12
N LYS A 42 -16.02 6.89 9.59
CA LYS A 42 -15.50 7.17 8.25
C LYS A 42 -14.02 6.75 8.13
N GLU A 43 -13.24 6.94 9.19
CA GLU A 43 -11.82 6.60 9.26
C GLU A 43 -11.59 5.10 9.05
N ARG A 44 -12.48 4.27 9.61
CA ARG A 44 -12.44 2.82 9.42
C ARG A 44 -12.78 2.45 7.97
N ALA A 45 -13.74 3.14 7.37
CA ALA A 45 -14.07 2.96 5.96
C ALA A 45 -12.95 3.41 5.03
N ASP A 46 -12.29 4.54 5.33
CA ASP A 46 -11.12 5.04 4.59
C ASP A 46 -9.98 4.01 4.59
N LEU A 47 -9.68 3.43 5.76
CA LEU A 47 -8.67 2.37 5.89
C LEU A 47 -9.00 1.16 5.01
N LEU A 48 -10.22 0.62 5.11
CA LEU A 48 -10.63 -0.56 4.35
C LEU A 48 -10.63 -0.28 2.83
N LEU A 49 -11.04 0.91 2.44
CA LEU A 49 -11.05 1.34 1.04
C LEU A 49 -9.64 1.51 0.49
N ALA A 50 -8.73 2.14 1.23
CA ALA A 50 -7.32 2.29 0.87
C ALA A 50 -6.64 0.94 0.69
N LEU A 51 -6.81 0.03 1.66
CA LEU A 51 -6.27 -1.33 1.58
C LEU A 51 -6.81 -2.09 0.36
N ALA A 52 -8.08 -1.92 0.01
CA ALA A 52 -8.68 -2.53 -1.17
C ALA A 52 -8.13 -1.93 -2.48
N LYS A 53 -7.97 -0.61 -2.55
CA LYS A 53 -7.42 0.11 -3.71
C LYS A 53 -5.96 -0.25 -3.97
N PHE A 54 -5.13 -0.29 -2.93
CA PHE A 54 -3.73 -0.71 -3.10
C PHE A 54 -3.61 -2.17 -3.53
N GLN A 55 -4.41 -3.08 -2.96
CA GLN A 55 -4.43 -4.49 -3.38
C GLN A 55 -5.04 -4.72 -4.77
N ALA A 56 -5.66 -3.71 -5.38
CA ALA A 56 -6.09 -3.78 -6.78
C ALA A 56 -4.91 -3.59 -7.76
N VAL A 57 -3.81 -2.99 -7.31
CA VAL A 57 -2.56 -2.91 -8.07
C VAL A 57 -1.95 -4.31 -8.13
N PRO A 58 -1.57 -4.81 -9.32
CA PRO A 58 -0.85 -6.08 -9.43
C PRO A 58 0.35 -6.11 -8.48
N SER A 59 0.72 -7.29 -7.98
CA SER A 59 1.88 -7.45 -7.09
C SER A 59 1.79 -6.82 -5.69
N ILE A 60 0.78 -6.00 -5.37
CA ILE A 60 0.62 -5.42 -4.03
C ILE A 60 -0.28 -6.32 -3.17
N GLY A 61 0.35 -7.04 -2.22
CA GLY A 61 -0.33 -7.83 -1.21
C GLY A 61 -0.79 -7.02 0.00
N PRO A 62 -1.50 -7.65 0.97
CA PRO A 62 -2.04 -6.97 2.15
C PRO A 62 -0.97 -6.30 3.01
N SER A 63 0.17 -6.96 3.26
CA SER A 63 1.26 -6.38 4.07
C SER A 63 1.81 -5.10 3.45
N LEU A 64 1.95 -5.07 2.12
CA LEU A 64 2.48 -3.92 1.40
C LEU A 64 1.46 -2.79 1.31
N ALA A 65 0.18 -3.13 1.14
CA ALA A 65 -0.91 -2.17 1.25
C ALA A 65 -0.97 -1.52 2.64
N HIS A 66 -0.71 -2.30 3.71
CA HIS A 66 -0.59 -1.76 5.07
C HIS A 66 0.57 -0.78 5.20
N ASN A 67 1.76 -1.10 4.68
CA ASN A 67 2.90 -0.19 4.70
C ASN A 67 2.58 1.17 4.03
N LEU A 68 1.84 1.16 2.92
CA LEU A 68 1.42 2.40 2.24
C LEU A 68 0.46 3.24 3.11
N VAL A 69 -0.48 2.59 3.80
CA VAL A 69 -1.38 3.27 4.74
C VAL A 69 -0.64 3.78 5.98
N GLU A 70 0.33 3.04 6.51
CA GLU A 70 1.19 3.48 7.62
C GLU A 70 2.03 4.69 7.26
N LEU A 71 2.46 4.79 5.99
CA LEU A 71 3.07 5.98 5.43
C LEU A 71 2.08 7.15 5.28
N GLY A 72 0.79 6.96 5.53
CA GLY A 72 -0.24 7.99 5.48
C GLY A 72 -0.95 8.12 4.14
N PHE A 73 -0.75 7.18 3.21
CA PHE A 73 -1.43 7.20 1.91
C PHE A 73 -2.72 6.38 1.94
N TYR A 74 -3.79 6.97 1.41
CA TYR A 74 -5.11 6.36 1.24
C TYR A 74 -5.50 6.21 -0.25
N SER A 75 -4.66 6.71 -1.16
CA SER A 75 -4.84 6.57 -2.61
C SER A 75 -3.53 6.66 -3.38
N LEU A 76 -3.53 6.17 -4.63
CA LEU A 76 -2.40 6.36 -5.55
C LEU A 76 -2.21 7.85 -5.91
N ASP A 77 -3.29 8.63 -5.97
CA ASP A 77 -3.22 10.06 -6.26
C ASP A 77 -2.46 10.82 -5.17
N GLU A 78 -2.60 10.44 -3.90
CA GLU A 78 -1.82 11.01 -2.80
C GLU A 78 -0.33 10.65 -2.91
N ILE A 79 0.00 9.43 -3.32
CA ILE A 79 1.40 9.04 -3.60
C ILE A 79 1.97 9.92 -4.71
N LYS A 80 1.21 10.13 -5.79
CA LYS A 80 1.60 11.04 -6.89
C LYS A 80 1.82 12.46 -6.40
N ALA A 81 0.89 12.98 -5.60
CA ALA A 81 0.91 14.34 -5.09
C ALA A 81 2.07 14.60 -4.13
N ALA A 82 2.49 13.60 -3.35
CA ALA A 82 3.65 13.71 -2.46
C ALA A 82 4.97 13.89 -3.23
N GLY A 83 5.08 13.39 -4.46
CA GLY A 83 6.27 13.54 -5.29
C GLY A 83 7.51 12.79 -4.78
N GLU A 84 7.33 11.85 -3.85
CA GLU A 84 8.40 11.03 -3.28
C GLU A 84 8.76 9.86 -4.20
N SER A 85 10.05 9.56 -4.31
CA SER A 85 10.53 8.35 -4.98
C SER A 85 10.34 7.10 -4.13
N GLY A 86 10.34 5.92 -4.74
CA GLY A 86 10.25 4.65 -4.01
C GLY A 86 11.37 4.45 -2.97
N ALA A 87 12.55 5.02 -3.23
CA ALA A 87 13.66 5.03 -2.27
C ALA A 87 13.32 5.87 -1.01
N GLN A 88 12.73 7.06 -1.19
CA GLN A 88 12.31 7.92 -0.08
C GLN A 88 11.18 7.28 0.73
N LEU A 89 10.22 6.63 0.07
CA LEU A 89 9.13 5.94 0.75
C LEU A 89 9.62 4.79 1.63
N VAL A 90 10.56 3.96 1.16
CA VAL A 90 11.11 2.89 1.99
C VAL A 90 11.94 3.45 3.15
N GLU A 91 12.71 4.53 2.93
CA GLU A 91 13.50 5.17 3.99
C GLU A 91 12.61 5.76 5.09
N ARG A 92 11.46 6.34 4.73
CA ARG A 92 10.45 6.80 5.69
C ARG A 92 9.84 5.64 6.46
N LEU A 93 9.54 4.54 5.78
CA LEU A 93 8.98 3.34 6.40
C LEU A 93 9.97 2.71 7.39
N GLU A 94 11.24 2.63 7.00
CA GLU A 94 12.31 2.13 7.88
C GLU A 94 12.43 2.98 9.15
N LYS A 95 12.39 4.31 9.01
CA LYS A 95 12.40 5.23 10.16
C LYS A 95 11.17 5.08 11.04
N LEU A 96 9.99 4.88 10.45
CA LEU A 96 8.74 4.66 11.17
C LEU A 96 8.79 3.40 12.03
N HIS A 97 9.35 2.31 11.50
CA HIS A 97 9.45 1.02 12.21
C HIS A 97 10.73 0.89 13.06
N GLY A 98 11.72 1.77 12.88
CA GLY A 98 13.01 1.68 13.57
C GLY A 98 13.86 0.47 13.16
N VAL A 99 13.59 -0.10 11.98
CA VAL A 99 14.29 -1.26 11.40
C VAL A 99 14.51 -1.03 9.91
N TRP A 100 15.55 -1.64 9.34
CA TRP A 100 15.71 -1.68 7.90
C TRP A 100 14.86 -2.79 7.27
N MET A 101 14.18 -2.47 6.18
CA MET A 101 13.18 -3.34 5.54
C MET A 101 13.83 -4.28 4.51
N ASP A 102 13.17 -5.40 4.23
CA ASP A 102 13.60 -6.27 3.14
C ASP A 102 13.72 -5.48 1.82
N PRO A 103 14.77 -5.69 1.00
CA PRO A 103 14.97 -4.91 -0.20
C PRO A 103 13.81 -4.99 -1.22
N CYS A 104 13.00 -6.05 -1.22
CA CYS A 104 11.82 -6.13 -2.10
C CYS A 104 10.73 -5.12 -1.72
N VAL A 105 10.72 -4.59 -0.50
CA VAL A 105 9.78 -3.55 -0.08
C VAL A 105 10.03 -2.27 -0.88
N GLU A 106 11.29 -1.90 -1.13
CA GLU A 106 11.60 -0.74 -1.98
C GLU A 106 11.14 -0.96 -3.43
N ASP A 107 11.27 -2.18 -3.96
CA ASP A 107 10.80 -2.52 -5.30
C ASP A 107 9.26 -2.34 -5.41
N VAL A 108 8.52 -2.65 -4.35
CA VAL A 108 7.08 -2.39 -4.25
C VAL A 108 6.77 -0.90 -4.12
N MET A 109 7.56 -0.13 -3.35
CA MET A 109 7.38 1.31 -3.25
C MET A 109 7.59 2.00 -4.61
N ARG A 110 8.59 1.55 -5.38
CA ARG A 110 8.80 2.00 -6.77
C ARG A 110 7.62 1.65 -7.66
N LEU A 111 7.08 0.43 -7.54
CA LEU A 111 5.86 0.02 -8.25
C LEU A 111 4.66 0.92 -7.90
N ALA A 112 4.45 1.24 -6.62
CA ALA A 112 3.35 2.09 -6.18
C ALA A 112 3.46 3.51 -6.78
N VAL A 113 4.65 4.11 -6.73
CA VAL A 113 4.93 5.41 -7.37
C VAL A 113 4.72 5.35 -8.89
N HIS A 114 5.18 4.27 -9.54
CA HIS A 114 4.98 4.07 -10.98
C HIS A 114 3.49 4.00 -11.34
N HIS A 115 2.70 3.21 -10.61
CA HIS A 115 1.25 3.08 -10.84
C HIS A 115 0.48 4.37 -10.56
N ALA A 116 0.95 5.19 -9.63
CA ALA A 116 0.40 6.51 -9.38
C ALA A 116 0.56 7.45 -10.60
N GLY A 117 1.68 7.33 -11.32
CA GLY A 117 1.91 8.04 -12.59
C GLY A 117 1.31 7.35 -13.83
N ASN A 118 1.16 6.03 -13.80
CA ASN A 118 0.80 5.18 -14.93
C ASN A 118 -0.31 4.18 -14.56
N PRO A 119 -1.56 4.64 -14.37
CA PRO A 119 -2.68 3.75 -14.07
C PRO A 119 -2.85 2.70 -15.18
N GLY A 120 -3.08 1.44 -14.80
CA GLY A 120 -3.27 0.33 -15.75
C GLY A 120 -1.98 -0.30 -16.29
N SER A 121 -0.80 0.12 -15.83
CA SER A 121 0.45 -0.59 -16.11
C SER A 121 0.36 -2.06 -15.69
N ASP A 122 1.02 -2.95 -16.43
CA ASP A 122 1.14 -4.38 -16.16
C ASP A 122 2.40 -4.74 -15.37
N LYS A 123 3.22 -3.74 -15.03
CA LYS A 123 4.46 -3.91 -14.28
C LYS A 123 4.22 -4.60 -12.95
N GLN A 124 5.21 -5.39 -12.56
CA GLN A 124 5.25 -6.11 -11.30
C GLN A 124 6.39 -5.54 -10.45
N TRP A 125 6.39 -5.82 -9.14
CA TRP A 125 7.39 -5.22 -8.24
C TRP A 125 8.82 -5.60 -8.67
N TRP A 126 9.04 -6.83 -9.14
CA TRP A 126 10.37 -7.29 -9.53
C TRP A 126 10.93 -6.59 -10.77
N ASP A 127 10.10 -5.93 -11.59
CA ASP A 127 10.57 -5.14 -12.73
C ASP A 127 11.43 -3.94 -12.30
N PHE A 128 11.31 -3.52 -11.03
CA PHE A 128 12.06 -2.40 -10.45
C PHE A 128 13.36 -2.86 -9.76
N THR A 129 13.64 -4.17 -9.69
CA THR A 129 14.82 -4.72 -9.00
C THR A 129 16.13 -4.19 -9.58
N ALA A 130 16.25 -4.15 -10.91
CA ALA A 130 17.46 -3.70 -11.59
C ALA A 130 17.70 -2.20 -11.40
N GLU A 131 16.62 -1.41 -11.46
CA GLU A 131 16.63 0.03 -11.20
C GLU A 131 17.07 0.32 -9.76
N ARG A 132 16.46 -0.34 -8.77
CA ARG A 132 16.84 -0.22 -7.36
C ARG A 132 18.30 -0.55 -7.13
N LYS A 133 18.80 -1.68 -7.66
CA LYS A 133 20.20 -2.08 -7.47
C LYS A 133 21.16 -1.04 -8.05
N THR A 134 20.84 -0.49 -9.21
CA THR A 134 21.62 0.58 -9.85
C THR A 134 21.63 1.83 -8.98
N TYR A 135 20.46 2.26 -8.52
CA TYR A 135 20.29 3.41 -7.64
C TYR A 135 21.08 3.26 -6.33
N ARG A 136 20.93 2.13 -5.63
CA ARG A 136 21.60 1.87 -4.35
C ARG A 136 23.12 1.71 -4.50
N LYS A 137 23.62 1.26 -5.66
CA LYS A 137 25.06 1.27 -5.95
C LYS A 137 25.62 2.68 -6.09
N GLN A 138 24.84 3.61 -6.65
CA GLN A 138 25.26 4.99 -6.90
C GLN A 138 25.11 5.88 -5.67
N HIS A 139 24.00 5.74 -4.95
CA HIS A 139 23.61 6.65 -3.87
C HIS A 139 23.72 6.04 -2.47
N GLY A 140 23.84 4.72 -2.36
CA GLY A 140 23.83 4.02 -1.08
C GLY A 140 22.48 4.10 -0.36
N TYR A 141 22.55 3.91 0.96
CA TYR A 141 21.47 4.14 1.90
C TYR A 141 21.78 5.39 2.74
N PRO A 142 20.78 6.10 3.27
CA PRO A 142 21.03 7.27 4.10
C PRO A 142 21.80 6.89 5.37
N ALA A 143 22.63 7.82 5.86
CA ALA A 143 23.48 7.60 7.03
C ALA A 143 22.69 7.36 8.33
N ASP A 144 21.43 7.81 8.38
CA ASP A 144 20.51 7.64 9.51
C ASP A 144 19.57 6.43 9.35
N ARG A 145 19.88 5.50 8.44
CA ARG A 145 19.12 4.25 8.29
C ARG A 145 19.22 3.42 9.58
N PRO A 146 18.12 2.82 10.06
CA PRO A 146 18.15 1.93 11.21
C PRO A 146 19.11 0.74 11.00
N SER A 147 19.79 0.33 12.08
CA SER A 147 20.75 -0.78 12.05
C SER A 147 20.11 -2.16 12.26
N LYS A 148 18.99 -2.21 12.98
CA LYS A 148 18.24 -3.45 13.26
C LYS A 148 17.51 -3.93 12.01
N SER A 149 17.54 -5.24 11.74
CA SER A 149 16.80 -5.80 10.63
C SER A 149 15.32 -6.03 10.98
N TRP A 150 14.45 -6.01 9.98
CA TRP A 150 13.02 -6.26 10.11
C TRP A 150 12.62 -7.63 10.70
N HIS A 151 13.54 -8.60 10.75
CA HIS A 151 13.29 -9.96 11.25
C HIS A 151 13.92 -10.25 12.63
N GLN A 152 14.48 -9.24 13.29
CA GLN A 152 15.13 -9.37 14.60
C GLN A 152 14.20 -8.97 15.76
#